data_AF-A0A0Q4X8C6-F1
#
_entry.id   AF-A0A0Q4X8C6-F1
#
_cell.length_a   1.000
_cell.length_b   1.000
_cell.length_c   1.000
_cell.angle_alpha   90.00
_cell.angle_beta   90.00
_cell.angle_gamma   90.00
#
_symmetry.space_group_name_H-M   'P 1'
#
loop_
_entity.id
_entity.type
_entity.pdbx_description
1 polymer ?
#
loop_
_entity_poly.entity_id
_entity_poly.type
_entity_poly.pdbx_seq_one_letter_code
_entity_poly.pdbx_strand_id
1 'polypeptide(L)'
;MSRALNAQTFGSLVVIGAFAAAEASAAWLAAAPGSSLAWYLNLAVFRPFETARVETSPLHVLFGVDALRNAAVLALITLAVRALRFRFGVAAIANLSFVFAAALAYAWLGLRGPLQAVSLRPVAAIQGPDFAIITVMLGSSFLAFAISHLSFAMRIRSERRRSVPIPNSVP
;
A
#
# COMPACT_ATOMS: atom_id res chain seq x y z
N MET A 1 -21.26 5.63 6.16
CA MET A 1 -19.96 6.06 6.72
C MET A 1 -19.05 4.92 7.17
N SER A 2 -19.54 3.87 7.84
CA SER A 2 -18.72 2.70 8.24
C SER A 2 -18.04 2.00 7.06
N ARG A 3 -18.72 1.89 5.91
CA ARG A 3 -18.17 1.29 4.69
C ARG A 3 -16.92 1.98 4.16
N ALA A 4 -16.86 3.32 4.20
CA ALA A 4 -15.70 4.08 3.76
C ALA A 4 -14.48 3.86 4.67
N LEU A 5 -14.70 3.79 5.99
CA LEU A 5 -13.64 3.44 6.94
C LEU A 5 -13.17 2.00 6.73
N ASN A 6 -14.09 1.05 6.51
CA ASN A 6 -13.72 -0.34 6.23
C ASN A 6 -12.87 -0.47 4.97
N ALA A 7 -13.25 0.20 3.88
CA ALA A 7 -12.50 0.17 2.62
C ALA A 7 -11.10 0.78 2.78
N GLN A 8 -10.99 1.91 3.48
CA GLN A 8 -9.69 2.53 3.76
C GLN A 8 -8.79 1.65 4.62
N THR A 9 -9.32 1.11 5.72
CA THR A 9 -8.58 0.19 6.59
C THR A 9 -8.16 -1.07 5.84
N PHE A 10 -9.05 -1.65 5.04
CA PHE A 10 -8.74 -2.83 4.23
C PHE A 10 -7.60 -2.56 3.24
N GLY A 11 -7.66 -1.44 2.50
CA GLY A 11 -6.60 -1.05 1.57
C GLY A 11 -5.24 -0.92 2.25
N SER A 12 -5.20 -0.26 3.43
CA SER A 12 -3.98 -0.14 4.22
C SER A 12 -3.46 -1.48 4.74
N LEU A 13 -4.34 -2.36 5.24
CA LEU A 13 -3.95 -3.67 5.75
C LEU A 13 -3.42 -4.59 4.66
N VAL A 14 -3.92 -4.48 3.43
CA VAL A 14 -3.35 -5.21 2.27
C VAL A 14 -1.90 -4.79 2.04
N VAL A 15 -1.60 -3.49 2.05
CA VAL A 15 -0.23 -2.97 1.85
C VAL A 15 0.68 -3.37 3.00
N ILE A 16 0.26 -3.18 4.25
CA ILE A 16 1.03 -3.54 5.44
C ILE A 16 1.26 -5.06 5.50
N GLY A 17 0.23 -5.85 5.18
CA GLY A 17 0.31 -7.30 5.15
C GLY A 17 1.27 -7.82 4.08
N ALA A 18 1.24 -7.24 2.88
CA ALA A 18 2.19 -7.58 1.82
C ALA A 18 3.64 -7.25 2.23
N PHE A 19 3.86 -6.09 2.85
CA PHE A 19 5.17 -5.73 3.41
C PHE A 19 5.63 -6.71 4.50
N ALA A 20 4.77 -7.02 5.48
CA ALA A 20 5.07 -7.98 6.53
C ALA A 20 5.38 -9.39 5.97
N ALA A 21 4.62 -9.84 4.98
CA ALA A 21 4.83 -11.13 4.33
C ALA A 21 6.16 -11.17 3.56
N ALA A 22 6.54 -10.07 2.90
CA ALA A 22 7.83 -9.95 2.24
C ALA A 22 9.00 -10.02 3.23
N GLU A 23 8.90 -9.34 4.38
CA GLU A 23 9.92 -9.41 5.44
C GLU A 23 10.00 -10.79 6.08
N ALA A 24 8.85 -11.42 6.37
CA ALA A 24 8.80 -12.77 6.90
C ALA A 24 9.41 -13.79 5.92
N SER A 25 9.16 -13.64 4.62
CA SER A 25 9.76 -14.47 3.57
C SER A 25 11.27 -14.30 3.51
N ALA A 26 11.79 -13.07 3.66
CA ALA A 26 13.22 -12.81 3.69
C ALA A 26 13.88 -13.42 4.93
N ALA A 27 13.26 -13.25 6.11
CA ALA A 27 13.73 -13.85 7.36
C ALA A 27 13.71 -15.38 7.30
N TRP A 28 12.67 -15.97 6.70
CA TRP A 28 12.60 -17.42 6.50
C TRP A 28 13.72 -17.92 5.58
N LEU A 29 13.99 -17.22 4.48
CA LEU A 29 15.09 -17.57 3.59
C LEU A 29 16.44 -17.51 4.29
N ALA A 30 16.66 -16.50 5.13
CA ALA A 30 17.88 -16.39 5.94
C ALA A 30 18.03 -17.55 6.94
N ALA A 31 16.93 -17.99 7.56
CA ALA A 31 16.93 -19.12 8.50
C ALA A 31 17.05 -20.48 7.80
N ALA A 32 16.54 -20.62 6.56
CA ALA A 32 16.54 -21.86 5.80
C ALA A 32 16.93 -21.64 4.32
N PRO A 33 18.24 -21.42 4.02
CA PRO A 33 18.70 -21.10 2.67
C PRO A 33 18.46 -22.22 1.63
N GLY A 34 18.27 -23.47 2.09
CA GLY A 34 17.94 -24.60 1.22
C GLY A 34 16.48 -24.68 0.77
N SER A 35 15.61 -23.80 1.27
CA SER A 35 14.18 -23.80 0.95
C SER A 35 13.92 -23.23 -0.45
N SER A 36 13.55 -24.10 -1.40
CA SER A 36 13.15 -23.69 -2.75
C SER A 36 11.93 -22.76 -2.74
N LEU A 37 10.99 -22.97 -1.82
CA LEU A 37 9.82 -22.12 -1.67
C LEU A 37 10.18 -20.73 -1.16
N ALA A 38 11.08 -20.61 -0.19
CA ALA A 38 11.54 -19.31 0.30
C ALA A 38 12.27 -18.51 -0.80
N TRP A 39 13.06 -19.20 -1.63
CA TRP A 39 13.66 -18.61 -2.82
C TRP A 39 12.61 -18.15 -3.83
N TYR A 40 11.63 -18.99 -4.16
CA TYR A 40 10.54 -18.62 -5.07
C TYR A 40 9.76 -17.39 -4.57
N LEU A 41 9.41 -17.36 -3.29
CA LEU A 41 8.71 -16.22 -2.70
C LEU A 41 9.54 -14.93 -2.80
N ASN A 42 10.83 -14.94 -2.47
CA ASN A 42 11.65 -13.73 -2.53
C ASN A 42 11.95 -13.29 -3.97
N LEU A 43 12.28 -14.23 -4.87
CA LEU A 43 12.75 -13.93 -6.22
C LEU A 43 11.64 -13.77 -7.25
N ALA A 44 10.47 -14.39 -7.07
CA ALA A 44 9.37 -14.31 -8.05
C ALA A 44 8.21 -13.46 -7.53
N VAL A 45 7.82 -13.63 -6.26
CA VAL A 45 6.60 -13.04 -5.69
C VAL A 45 6.90 -11.66 -5.07
N PHE A 46 7.85 -11.59 -4.14
CA PHE A 46 8.25 -10.38 -3.42
C PHE A 46 9.46 -9.67 -4.02
N ARG A 47 9.77 -9.95 -5.29
CA ARG A 47 10.84 -9.25 -6.04
C ARG A 47 10.78 -7.71 -5.91
N PRO A 48 9.62 -7.04 -5.94
CA PRO A 48 9.56 -5.59 -5.76
C PRO A 48 10.15 -5.13 -4.41
N PHE A 49 9.92 -5.90 -3.34
CA PHE A 49 10.49 -5.60 -2.03
C PHE A 49 12.00 -5.87 -1.99
N GLU A 50 12.48 -6.91 -2.68
CA GLU A 50 13.90 -7.16 -2.82
C GLU A 50 14.61 -6.00 -3.52
N THR A 51 14.06 -5.49 -4.63
CA THR A 51 14.60 -4.29 -5.28
C THR A 51 14.60 -3.05 -4.39
N ALA A 52 13.63 -2.95 -3.48
CA ALA A 52 13.53 -1.82 -2.56
C ALA A 52 14.50 -1.91 -1.37
N ARG A 53 15.03 -3.10 -1.06
CA ARG A 53 16.04 -3.34 -0.01
C ARG A 53 17.47 -3.01 -0.43
N VAL A 54 17.75 -2.91 -1.73
CA VAL A 54 19.09 -2.57 -2.24
C VAL A 54 19.49 -1.19 -1.73
N GLU A 55 20.74 -1.00 -1.30
CA GLU A 55 21.23 0.26 -0.71
C GLU A 55 21.08 1.48 -1.63
N THR A 56 21.01 1.28 -2.94
CA THR A 56 20.76 2.37 -3.90
C THR A 56 19.29 2.83 -3.93
N SER A 57 18.39 2.07 -3.32
CA SER A 57 16.97 2.42 -3.21
C SER A 57 16.74 3.39 -2.05
N PRO A 58 16.04 4.51 -2.26
CA PRO A 58 15.65 5.41 -1.17
C PRO A 58 14.69 4.75 -0.17
N LEU A 59 14.09 3.61 -0.54
CA LEU A 59 13.21 2.84 0.35
C LEU A 59 13.97 1.90 1.28
N HIS A 60 15.30 1.71 1.10
CA HIS A 60 16.06 0.73 1.90
C HIS A 60 15.89 0.96 3.40
N VAL A 61 15.70 2.21 3.83
CA VAL A 61 15.61 2.62 5.24
C VAL A 61 14.38 2.04 5.95
N LEU A 62 13.37 1.62 5.18
CA LEU A 62 12.15 1.02 5.69
C LEU A 62 12.32 -0.48 5.97
N PHE A 63 13.43 -1.07 5.52
CA PHE A 63 13.72 -2.49 5.62
C PHE A 63 14.85 -2.76 6.62
N GLY A 64 14.91 -3.99 7.15
CA GLY A 64 15.94 -4.39 8.10
C GLY A 64 15.40 -5.23 9.25
N VAL A 65 16.20 -5.39 10.31
CA VAL A 65 15.91 -6.30 11.43
C VAL A 65 14.60 -5.97 12.13
N ASP A 66 14.27 -4.67 12.27
CA ASP A 66 13.03 -4.22 12.92
C ASP A 66 11.83 -4.12 11.98
N ALA A 67 11.98 -4.36 10.68
CA ALA A 67 10.94 -4.10 9.68
C ALA A 67 9.67 -4.93 9.95
N LEU A 68 9.80 -6.19 10.30
CA LEU A 68 8.66 -7.07 10.63
C LEU A 68 7.93 -6.60 11.90
N ARG A 69 8.68 -6.17 12.93
CA ARG A 69 8.12 -5.59 14.15
C ARG A 69 7.37 -4.30 13.85
N ASN A 70 7.97 -3.42 13.05
CA ASN A 70 7.36 -2.16 12.62
C ASN A 70 6.07 -2.40 11.82
N ALA A 71 6.05 -3.41 10.94
CA ALA A 71 4.85 -3.81 10.21
C ALA A 71 3.72 -4.26 11.14
N ALA A 72 4.04 -5.07 12.16
CA ALA A 72 3.06 -5.51 13.16
C ALA A 72 2.50 -4.33 13.98
N VAL A 73 3.37 -3.41 14.42
CA VAL A 73 2.95 -2.19 15.11
C VAL A 73 2.05 -1.32 14.22
N LEU A 74 2.42 -1.11 12.96
CA LEU A 74 1.60 -0.38 11.97
C LEU A 74 0.23 -1.04 11.76
N ALA A 75 0.17 -2.36 11.69
CA ALA A 75 -1.10 -3.09 11.59
C ALA A 75 -1.97 -2.87 12.84
N LEU A 76 -1.40 -2.96 14.04
CA LEU A 76 -2.11 -2.70 15.30
C LEU A 76 -2.61 -1.25 15.38
N ILE A 77 -1.78 -0.27 15.03
CA ILE A 77 -2.18 1.15 14.97
C ILE A 77 -3.34 1.32 13.99
N THR A 78 -3.27 0.70 12.80
CA THR A 78 -4.33 0.76 11.78
C THR A 78 -5.65 0.22 12.32
N LEU A 79 -5.62 -0.92 13.01
CA LEU A 79 -6.80 -1.52 13.63
C LEU A 79 -7.33 -0.68 14.81
N ALA A 80 -6.46 -0.15 15.66
CA ALA A 80 -6.83 0.69 16.79
C ALA A 80 -7.49 2.00 16.34
N VAL A 81 -6.89 2.70 15.37
CA VAL A 81 -7.43 3.93 14.77
C VAL A 81 -8.79 3.66 14.12
N ARG A 82 -8.96 2.49 13.47
CA ARG A 82 -10.26 2.06 12.96
C ARG A 82 -11.26 1.77 14.08
N ALA A 83 -10.87 1.09 15.16
CA ALA A 83 -11.73 0.76 16.30
C ALA A 83 -12.24 2.04 17.00
N LEU A 84 -11.35 3.01 17.20
CA LEU A 84 -11.65 4.34 17.73
C LEU A 84 -12.45 5.23 16.75
N ARG A 85 -12.69 4.75 15.52
CA ARG A 85 -13.36 5.49 14.43
C ARG A 85 -12.70 6.84 14.14
N PHE A 86 -11.39 6.96 14.38
CA PHE A 86 -10.64 8.19 14.17
C PHE A 86 -10.38 8.41 12.67
N ARG A 87 -11.31 9.14 12.04
CA ARG A 87 -11.41 9.27 10.57
C ARG A 87 -10.14 9.83 9.94
N PHE A 88 -9.54 10.85 10.55
CA PHE A 88 -8.33 11.48 10.04
C PHE A 88 -7.16 10.50 10.06
N GLY A 89 -6.98 9.75 11.16
CA GLY A 89 -5.94 8.73 11.24
C GLY A 89 -6.12 7.63 10.18
N VAL A 90 -7.35 7.11 9.98
CA VAL A 90 -7.61 6.10 8.93
C VAL A 90 -7.25 6.64 7.55
N ALA A 91 -7.64 7.88 7.24
CA ALA A 91 -7.31 8.52 5.98
C ALA A 91 -5.81 8.72 5.81
N ALA A 92 -5.11 9.22 6.83
CA ALA A 92 -3.66 9.43 6.80
C ALA A 92 -2.91 8.12 6.51
N ILE A 93 -3.26 7.04 7.21
CA ILE A 93 -2.65 5.71 6.99
C ILE A 93 -2.93 5.21 5.57
N ALA A 94 -4.16 5.37 5.06
CA ALA A 94 -4.51 4.97 3.69
C ALA A 94 -3.70 5.74 2.63
N ASN A 95 -3.51 7.05 2.82
CA ASN A 95 -2.70 7.87 1.93
C ASN A 95 -1.22 7.47 1.98
N LEU A 96 -0.65 7.27 3.17
CA LEU A 96 0.73 6.78 3.33
C LEU A 96 0.92 5.40 2.70
N SER A 97 -0.06 4.51 2.85
CA SER A 97 -0.03 3.18 2.22
C SER A 97 -0.03 3.27 0.70
N PHE A 98 -0.80 4.20 0.13
CA PHE A 98 -0.80 4.44 -1.32
C PHE A 98 0.54 5.03 -1.80
N VAL A 99 1.09 6.02 -1.09
CA VAL A 99 2.41 6.60 -1.40
C VAL A 99 3.49 5.52 -1.37
N PHE A 100 3.49 4.66 -0.34
CA PHE A 100 4.42 3.55 -0.25
C PHE A 100 4.26 2.56 -1.42
N ALA A 101 3.04 2.12 -1.73
CA ALA A 101 2.79 1.21 -2.83
C ALA A 101 3.20 1.81 -4.20
N ALA A 102 2.95 3.09 -4.42
CA ALA A 102 3.36 3.80 -5.62
C ALA A 102 4.89 3.95 -5.71
N ALA A 103 5.56 4.29 -4.61
CA ALA A 103 7.02 4.37 -4.56
C ALA A 103 7.68 3.00 -4.81
N LEU A 104 7.11 1.94 -4.23
CA LEU A 104 7.56 0.57 -4.45
C LEU A 104 7.39 0.14 -5.92
N ALA A 105 6.23 0.43 -6.51
CA ALA A 105 5.97 0.16 -7.93
C ALA A 105 6.94 0.93 -8.83
N TYR A 106 7.20 2.20 -8.52
CA TYR A 106 8.15 3.03 -9.25
C TYR A 106 9.58 2.46 -9.17
N ALA A 107 10.05 2.10 -7.97
CA ALA A 107 11.37 1.50 -7.77
C ALA A 107 11.52 0.18 -8.55
N TRP A 108 10.50 -0.69 -8.50
CA TRP A 108 10.48 -1.95 -9.22
C TRP A 108 10.50 -1.78 -10.75
N LEU A 109 9.78 -0.77 -11.27
CA LEU A 109 9.84 -0.44 -12.71
C LEU A 109 11.19 0.16 -13.11
N GLY A 110 11.80 0.99 -12.27
CA GLY A 110 13.06 1.67 -12.55
C GLY A 110 14.29 0.73 -12.57
N LEU A 111 14.30 -0.31 -11.73
CA LEU A 111 15.40 -1.29 -11.64
C LEU A 111 15.32 -2.42 -12.67
N ARG A 112 14.22 -2.53 -13.44
CA ARG A 112 14.11 -3.43 -14.60
C ARG A 112 14.91 -2.87 -15.79
N GLY A 113 16.23 -2.91 -15.68
CA GLY A 113 17.20 -2.46 -16.69
C GLY A 113 17.11 -3.18 -18.05
N PRO A 114 17.90 -2.74 -19.07
CA PRO A 114 17.68 -3.01 -20.51
C PRO A 114 18.01 -4.43 -21.02
N LEU A 115 18.19 -5.43 -20.15
CA LEU A 115 18.75 -6.75 -20.52
C LEU A 115 17.74 -7.77 -21.10
N GLN A 116 16.49 -7.37 -21.37
CA GLN A 116 15.51 -8.23 -22.06
C GLN A 116 15.09 -7.61 -23.39
N ALA A 117 15.21 -8.41 -24.46
CA ALA A 117 14.90 -8.04 -25.84
C ALA A 117 13.61 -7.19 -25.96
N VAL A 118 13.75 -6.05 -26.63
CA VAL A 118 12.79 -4.94 -26.73
C VAL A 118 11.40 -5.34 -27.23
N SER A 119 11.24 -6.50 -27.88
CA SER A 119 9.99 -6.92 -28.52
C SER A 119 8.97 -7.64 -27.61
N LEU A 120 9.35 -8.16 -26.43
CA LEU A 120 8.46 -8.94 -25.54
C LEU A 120 8.25 -8.31 -24.14
N ARG A 121 8.83 -7.12 -23.94
CA ARG A 121 8.92 -6.40 -22.65
C ARG A 121 7.58 -6.17 -21.95
N PRO A 122 6.51 -5.72 -22.63
CA PRO A 122 5.23 -5.46 -21.95
C PRO A 122 4.53 -6.77 -21.55
N VAL A 123 4.58 -7.80 -22.40
CA VAL A 123 3.80 -9.03 -22.21
C VAL A 123 4.37 -9.89 -21.09
N ALA A 124 5.69 -10.06 -21.03
CA ALA A 124 6.34 -10.82 -19.96
C ALA A 124 6.26 -10.11 -18.58
N ALA A 125 6.26 -8.77 -18.59
CA ALA A 125 6.20 -7.97 -17.36
C ALA A 125 4.85 -8.04 -16.63
N ILE A 126 3.76 -8.33 -17.35
CA ILE A 126 2.38 -8.35 -16.83
C ILE A 126 1.97 -9.75 -16.31
N GLN A 127 2.77 -10.78 -16.58
CA GLN A 127 2.41 -12.17 -16.29
C GLN A 127 3.05 -12.74 -15.01
N GLY A 128 3.91 -11.97 -14.32
CA GLY A 128 4.61 -12.41 -13.13
C GLY A 128 3.81 -12.26 -11.83
N PRO A 129 4.05 -13.10 -10.81
CA PRO A 129 3.40 -12.95 -9.51
C PRO A 129 3.82 -11.65 -8.78
N ASP A 130 4.98 -11.07 -9.10
CA ASP A 130 5.39 -9.75 -8.63
C ASP A 130 4.48 -8.64 -9.15
N PHE A 131 4.07 -8.70 -10.42
CA PHE A 131 3.09 -7.78 -10.99
C PHE A 131 1.73 -7.89 -10.29
N ALA A 132 1.28 -9.11 -9.97
CA ALA A 132 0.03 -9.33 -9.26
C ALA A 132 0.03 -8.68 -7.87
N ILE A 133 1.11 -8.83 -7.09
CA ILE A 133 1.24 -8.20 -5.77
C ILE A 133 1.22 -6.67 -5.88
N ILE A 134 1.99 -6.09 -6.80
CA ILE A 134 2.00 -4.64 -7.00
C ILE A 134 0.63 -4.13 -7.43
N THR A 135 -0.04 -4.84 -8.33
CA THR A 135 -1.38 -4.47 -8.80
C THR A 135 -2.41 -4.51 -7.67
N VAL A 136 -2.37 -5.56 -6.84
CA VAL A 136 -3.26 -5.70 -5.69
C VAL A 136 -3.00 -4.59 -4.67
N MET A 137 -1.74 -4.34 -4.30
CA MET A 137 -1.36 -3.28 -3.35
C MET A 137 -1.74 -1.89 -3.88
N LEU A 138 -1.40 -1.59 -5.14
CA LEU A 138 -1.65 -0.28 -5.74
C LEU A 138 -3.15 -0.08 -5.95
N GLY A 139 -3.87 -1.10 -6.43
CA GLY A 139 -5.31 -1.04 -6.63
C GLY A 139 -6.08 -0.86 -5.32
N SER A 140 -5.73 -1.63 -4.28
CA SER A 140 -6.40 -1.54 -2.97
C SER A 140 -6.13 -0.20 -2.29
N SER A 141 -4.89 0.27 -2.32
CA SER A 141 -4.49 1.53 -1.69
C SER A 141 -4.97 2.76 -2.47
N PHE A 142 -4.99 2.71 -3.80
CA PHE A 142 -5.60 3.74 -4.64
C PHE A 142 -7.10 3.86 -4.38
N LEU A 143 -7.82 2.75 -4.29
CA LEU A 143 -9.25 2.77 -3.97
C LEU A 143 -9.49 3.36 -2.57
N ALA A 144 -8.68 2.97 -1.58
CA ALA A 144 -8.73 3.55 -0.24
C ALA A 144 -8.46 5.07 -0.26
N PHE A 145 -7.43 5.50 -0.97
CA PHE A 145 -7.09 6.91 -1.19
C PHE A 145 -8.26 7.68 -1.82
N ALA A 146 -8.81 7.19 -2.94
CA ALA A 146 -9.92 7.81 -3.65
C ALA A 146 -11.16 7.95 -2.75
N ILE A 147 -11.51 6.88 -2.01
CA ILE A 147 -12.63 6.90 -1.06
C ILE A 147 -12.41 7.94 0.04
N SER A 148 -11.18 8.09 0.54
CA SER A 148 -10.85 9.11 1.54
C SER A 148 -11.16 10.52 1.03
N HIS A 149 -10.72 10.85 -0.18
CA HIS A 149 -10.90 12.16 -0.80
C HIS A 149 -12.36 12.42 -1.19
N LEU A 150 -13.03 11.41 -1.77
CA LEU A 150 -14.47 11.46 -2.06
C LEU A 150 -15.28 11.74 -0.78
N SER A 151 -14.96 11.05 0.32
CA SER A 151 -15.63 11.24 1.61
C SER A 151 -15.42 12.65 2.18
N PHE A 152 -14.22 13.20 2.01
CA PHE A 152 -13.88 14.57 2.43
C PHE A 152 -14.61 15.62 1.59
N ALA A 153 -14.57 15.50 0.26
CA ALA A 153 -15.25 16.41 -0.65
C ALA A 153 -16.79 16.39 -0.45
N MET A 154 -17.37 15.21 -0.25
CA MET A 154 -18.79 15.07 0.07
C MET A 154 -19.15 15.79 1.38
N ARG A 155 -18.28 15.72 2.39
CA ARG A 155 -18.49 16.41 3.66
C ARG A 155 -18.48 17.93 3.49
N ILE A 156 -17.47 18.48 2.82
CA ILE A 156 -17.41 19.92 2.52
C ILE A 156 -18.65 20.40 1.75
N ARG A 157 -19.06 19.65 0.72
CA ARG A 157 -20.27 19.98 -0.05
C ARG A 157 -21.52 19.97 0.82
N SER A 158 -21.64 19.03 1.75
CA SER A 158 -22.79 18.96 2.66
C SER A 158 -22.82 20.10 3.69
N GLU A 159 -21.66 20.51 4.21
CA GLU A 159 -21.53 21.64 5.14
C GLU A 159 -21.86 22.96 4.45
N ARG A 160 -21.37 23.17 3.21
CA ARG A 160 -21.69 24.36 2.41
C ARG A 160 -23.18 24.48 2.08
N ARG A 161 -23.89 23.37 1.83
CA ARG A 161 -25.35 23.40 1.60
C ARG A 161 -26.14 23.80 2.85
N ARG A 162 -25.64 23.48 4.04
CA ARG A 162 -26.29 23.81 5.31
C ARG A 162 -26.06 25.27 5.74
N SER A 163 -24.99 25.89 5.27
CA SER A 163 -24.65 27.28 5.60
C SER A 163 -25.33 28.33 4.70
N VAL A 164 -26.12 27.94 3.71
CA VAL A 164 -26.90 28.89 2.89
C VAL A 164 -28.09 29.36 3.74
N PRO A 165 -28.20 30.66 4.09
CA PRO A 165 -29.33 31.16 4.86
C PRO A 165 -30.61 31.00 4.04
N ILE A 166 -31.69 30.55 4.68
CA ILE A 166 -33.03 30.63 4.08
C ILE A 166 -33.34 32.14 3.97
N PRO A 167 -33.61 32.68 2.77
CA PRO A 167 -34.01 34.07 2.66
C PRO A 167 -35.27 34.26 3.50
N ASN A 168 -35.19 35.15 4.49
CA ASN A 168 -36.33 35.54 5.31
C ASN A 168 -37.48 35.90 4.37
N SER A 169 -38.54 35.11 4.37
CA SER A 169 -39.81 35.49 3.76
C SER A 169 -40.31 36.70 4.53
N VAL A 170 -40.08 37.89 3.97
CA VAL A 170 -40.62 39.15 4.48
C VAL A 170 -42.15 39.05 4.40
N PRO A 171 -42.88 39.37 5.49
CA PRO A 171 -44.34 39.32 5.53
C PRO A 171 -45.00 40.33 4.58
#